data_AF-A0AAV3T4X2-F1
#
_entry.id   AF-A0AAV3T4X2-F1
#
_cell.length_a   1.000
_cell.length_b   1.000
_cell.length_c   1.000
_cell.angle_alpha   90.00
_cell.angle_beta   90.00
_cell.angle_gamma   90.00
#
_symmetry.space_group_name_H-M   'P 1'
#
loop_
_entity.id
_entity.type
_entity.pdbx_description
1 polymer ?
#
loop_
_entity_poly.entity_id
_entity_poly.type
_entity_poly.pdbx_seq_one_letter_code
_entity_poly.pdbx_strand_id
1 'polypeptide(L)'
;MMQRVRAAGRRFGATAVRTAVLALVHSGVWISLGAASVAVATMLLAGFPLDPVPAFVAFAATTLVYGLDRVLDREADAQNLPGRASFAREHGRALLIAGVALYLVAARIALAWGPPGLAAMTLPPAVVALYSGVGVKRLFLVKNLLVGAAWGLLPLGVGAYFGAIRSTGVVALAGFFAAMLTIAAAIFDVKDIEGDRARGVRTLPAEYGPRTTRRLAACATVGVAASVAAAVAASALPPGFLALLPYCAYVVCYSLVATPERGPLFYGFVVDGEHTALALLLFALELLG
;
A
#
# COMPACT_ATOMS: atom_id res chain seq x y z
N MET A 1 -36.95 -4.53 28.29
CA MET A 1 -36.41 -5.76 27.64
C MET A 1 -35.98 -5.53 26.19
N MET A 2 -36.80 -4.93 25.32
CA MET A 2 -36.45 -4.65 23.91
C MET A 2 -35.21 -3.75 23.68
N GLN A 3 -34.95 -2.75 24.54
CA GLN A 3 -33.75 -1.91 24.43
C GLN A 3 -32.45 -2.67 24.74
N ARG A 4 -32.48 -3.66 25.66
CA ARG A 4 -31.31 -4.52 25.96
C ARG A 4 -31.03 -5.53 24.85
N VAL A 5 -32.06 -6.08 24.23
CA VAL A 5 -31.92 -6.97 23.05
C VAL A 5 -31.39 -6.22 21.83
N ARG A 6 -31.88 -5.00 21.57
CA ARG A 6 -31.35 -4.13 20.51
C ARG A 6 -29.90 -3.70 20.77
N ALA A 7 -29.53 -3.40 22.02
CA ALA A 7 -28.16 -3.07 22.40
C ALA A 7 -27.22 -4.28 22.28
N ALA A 8 -27.68 -5.49 22.64
CA ALA A 8 -26.93 -6.73 22.47
C ALA A 8 -26.74 -7.09 21.00
N GLY A 9 -27.78 -6.97 20.16
CA GLY A 9 -27.70 -7.19 18.72
C GLY A 9 -26.78 -6.19 18.01
N ARG A 10 -26.80 -4.90 18.41
CA ARG A 10 -25.87 -3.88 17.90
C ARG A 10 -24.41 -4.14 18.32
N ARG A 11 -24.17 -4.60 19.56
CA ARG A 11 -22.83 -4.99 20.04
C ARG A 11 -22.30 -6.24 19.33
N PHE A 12 -23.15 -7.23 19.06
CA PHE A 12 -22.80 -8.43 18.31
C PHE A 12 -22.44 -8.10 16.85
N GLY A 13 -23.26 -7.30 16.17
CA GLY A 13 -22.97 -6.86 14.79
C GLY A 13 -21.68 -6.04 14.68
N ALA A 14 -21.44 -5.11 15.61
CA ALA A 14 -20.20 -4.33 15.64
C ALA A 14 -18.95 -5.20 15.89
N THR A 15 -19.09 -6.27 16.68
CA THR A 15 -18.00 -7.22 16.95
C THR A 15 -17.71 -8.09 15.72
N ALA A 16 -18.75 -8.57 15.03
CA ALA A 16 -18.60 -9.35 13.80
C ALA A 16 -17.94 -8.55 12.68
N VAL A 17 -18.38 -7.30 12.45
CA VAL A 17 -17.78 -6.40 11.45
C VAL A 17 -16.31 -6.14 11.78
N ARG A 18 -16.00 -5.85 13.04
CA ARG A 18 -14.61 -5.63 13.47
C ARG A 18 -13.73 -6.87 13.20
N THR A 19 -14.22 -8.06 13.52
CA THR A 19 -13.48 -9.31 13.27
C THR A 19 -13.26 -9.54 11.78
N ALA A 20 -14.28 -9.30 10.95
CA ALA A 20 -14.16 -9.45 9.49
C ALA A 20 -13.13 -8.48 8.91
N VAL A 21 -13.15 -7.21 9.33
CA VAL A 21 -12.15 -6.22 8.87
C VAL A 21 -10.75 -6.61 9.35
N LEU A 22 -10.59 -7.06 10.60
CA LEU A 22 -9.30 -7.55 11.09
C LEU A 22 -8.80 -8.75 10.27
N ALA A 23 -9.66 -9.70 9.90
CA ALA A 23 -9.29 -10.82 9.05
C ALA A 23 -8.85 -10.34 7.65
N LEU A 24 -9.52 -9.34 7.07
CA LEU A 24 -9.16 -8.75 5.78
C LEU A 24 -7.77 -8.06 5.81
N VAL A 25 -7.47 -7.37 6.90
CA VAL A 25 -6.17 -6.72 7.14
C VAL A 25 -5.08 -7.75 7.43
N HIS A 26 -5.39 -8.74 8.27
CA HIS A 26 -4.46 -9.79 8.65
C HIS A 26 -4.21 -10.80 7.52
N SER A 27 -5.08 -10.94 6.54
CA SER A 27 -4.80 -11.79 5.37
C SER A 27 -3.88 -11.11 4.36
N GLY A 28 -3.73 -9.78 4.40
CA GLY A 28 -3.03 -9.01 3.37
C GLY A 28 -3.88 -8.76 2.12
N VAL A 29 -5.15 -9.18 2.12
CA VAL A 29 -6.07 -8.91 1.01
C VAL A 29 -6.34 -7.41 0.88
N TRP A 30 -6.48 -6.69 2.01
CA TRP A 30 -6.73 -5.24 1.98
C TRP A 30 -5.62 -4.46 1.25
N ILE A 31 -4.36 -4.72 1.60
CA ILE A 31 -3.22 -4.05 0.96
C ILE A 31 -3.05 -4.49 -0.51
N SER A 32 -3.41 -5.73 -0.83
CA SER A 32 -3.43 -6.22 -2.22
C SER A 32 -4.51 -5.54 -3.06
N LEU A 33 -5.68 -5.27 -2.48
CA LEU A 33 -6.70 -4.42 -3.09
C LEU A 33 -6.19 -2.99 -3.27
N GLY A 34 -5.42 -2.46 -2.32
CA GLY A 34 -4.75 -1.16 -2.46
C GLY A 34 -3.82 -1.12 -3.68
N ALA A 35 -3.03 -2.16 -3.92
CA ALA A 35 -2.18 -2.26 -5.13
C ALA A 35 -3.01 -2.31 -6.43
N ALA A 36 -4.13 -3.04 -6.43
CA ALA A 36 -5.07 -3.03 -7.56
C ALA A 36 -5.67 -1.63 -7.78
N SER A 37 -6.01 -0.92 -6.70
CA SER A 37 -6.50 0.46 -6.75
C SER A 37 -5.48 1.45 -7.31
N VAL A 38 -4.18 1.25 -7.07
CA VAL A 38 -3.11 2.03 -7.73
C VAL A 38 -3.15 1.82 -9.25
N ALA A 39 -3.31 0.57 -9.70
CA ALA A 39 -3.39 0.28 -11.13
C ALA A 39 -4.64 0.92 -11.76
N VAL A 40 -5.80 0.84 -11.10
CA VAL A 40 -7.03 1.51 -11.53
C VAL A 40 -6.88 3.02 -11.57
N ALA A 41 -6.36 3.64 -10.52
CA ALA A 41 -6.12 5.08 -10.47
C ALA A 41 -5.16 5.52 -11.57
N THR A 42 -4.16 4.69 -11.89
CA THR A 42 -3.25 4.95 -13.00
C THR A 42 -3.96 4.93 -14.35
N MET A 43 -4.83 3.95 -14.61
CA MET A 43 -5.59 3.89 -15.85
C MET A 43 -6.49 5.12 -16.01
N LEU A 44 -7.24 5.48 -14.95
CA LEU A 44 -8.14 6.63 -14.99
C LEU A 44 -7.39 7.96 -15.21
N LEU A 45 -6.35 8.23 -14.40
CA LEU A 45 -5.64 9.51 -14.48
C LEU A 45 -4.75 9.63 -15.73
N ALA A 46 -4.22 8.53 -16.25
CA ALA A 46 -3.43 8.53 -17.48
C ALA A 46 -4.29 8.43 -18.76
N GLY A 47 -5.62 8.32 -18.64
CA GLY A 47 -6.55 8.25 -19.77
C GLY A 47 -6.52 6.92 -20.54
N PHE A 48 -6.16 5.82 -19.86
CA PHE A 48 -6.25 4.48 -20.44
C PHE A 48 -7.63 3.86 -20.22
N PRO A 49 -8.09 2.96 -21.11
CA PRO A 49 -9.31 2.20 -20.86
C PRO A 49 -9.14 1.33 -19.61
N LEU A 50 -10.22 1.18 -18.84
CA LEU A 50 -10.24 0.25 -17.71
C LEU A 50 -10.14 -1.18 -18.22
N ASP A 51 -9.05 -1.84 -17.84
CA ASP A 51 -8.79 -3.24 -18.12
C ASP A 51 -8.55 -3.96 -16.78
N PRO A 52 -9.21 -5.10 -16.49
CA PRO A 52 -9.01 -5.81 -15.24
C PRO A 52 -7.60 -6.39 -15.08
N VAL A 53 -6.84 -6.58 -16.16
CA VAL A 53 -5.60 -7.35 -16.10
C VAL A 53 -4.48 -6.64 -15.33
N PRO A 54 -4.14 -5.35 -15.55
CA PRO A 54 -3.13 -4.68 -14.74
C PRO A 54 -3.46 -4.65 -13.25
N ALA A 55 -4.75 -4.48 -12.90
CA ALA A 55 -5.23 -4.52 -11.53
C ALA A 55 -5.09 -5.92 -10.90
N PHE A 56 -5.45 -6.97 -11.65
CA PHE A 56 -5.28 -8.36 -11.22
C PHE A 56 -3.79 -8.71 -11.02
N VAL A 57 -2.93 -8.28 -11.94
CA VAL A 57 -1.48 -8.48 -11.84
C VAL A 57 -0.92 -7.81 -10.59
N ALA A 58 -1.27 -6.55 -10.33
CA ALA A 58 -0.86 -5.83 -9.13
C ALA A 58 -1.37 -6.51 -7.84
N PHE A 59 -2.63 -6.96 -7.84
CA PHE A 59 -3.21 -7.72 -6.74
C PHE A 59 -2.46 -9.01 -6.46
N ALA A 60 -2.23 -9.82 -7.49
CA ALA A 60 -1.58 -11.13 -7.38
C ALA A 60 -0.12 -11.00 -6.91
N ALA A 61 0.64 -10.06 -7.47
CA ALA A 61 2.01 -9.77 -7.05
C ALA A 61 2.07 -9.36 -5.58
N THR A 62 1.24 -8.41 -5.16
CA THR A 62 1.19 -7.96 -3.76
C THR A 62 0.74 -9.08 -2.83
N THR A 63 -0.21 -9.93 -3.23
CA THR A 63 -0.64 -11.09 -2.45
C THR A 63 0.51 -12.07 -2.21
N LEU A 64 1.34 -12.34 -3.22
CA LEU A 64 2.53 -13.17 -3.07
C LEU A 64 3.55 -12.53 -2.14
N VAL A 65 3.90 -11.26 -2.37
CA VAL A 65 4.91 -10.54 -1.58
C VAL A 65 4.53 -10.49 -0.11
N TYR A 66 3.29 -10.09 0.20
CA TYR A 66 2.80 -10.05 1.57
C TYR A 66 2.57 -11.45 2.15
N GLY A 67 2.19 -12.45 1.34
CA GLY A 67 2.12 -13.84 1.77
C GLY A 67 3.49 -14.36 2.25
N LEU A 68 4.56 -14.03 1.51
CA LEU A 68 5.95 -14.36 1.88
C LEU A 68 6.39 -13.60 3.14
N ASP A 69 6.13 -12.30 3.21
CA ASP A 69 6.42 -11.44 4.37
C ASP A 69 5.86 -12.05 5.67
N ARG A 70 4.60 -12.51 5.63
CA ARG A 70 3.91 -13.15 6.77
C ARG A 70 4.51 -14.47 7.22
N VAL A 71 5.23 -15.15 6.33
CA VAL A 71 5.91 -16.42 6.63
C VAL A 71 7.34 -16.17 7.12
N LEU A 72 8.04 -15.19 6.53
CA LEU A 72 9.43 -14.89 6.83
C LEU A 72 9.59 -14.07 8.12
N ASP A 73 8.73 -13.08 8.36
CA ASP A 73 8.88 -12.13 9.48
C ASP A 73 8.03 -12.53 10.71
N ARG A 74 7.74 -13.82 10.89
CA ARG A 74 6.86 -14.34 11.95
C ARG A 74 7.30 -13.95 13.37
N GLU A 75 8.59 -13.98 13.65
CA GLU A 75 9.14 -13.63 14.97
C GLU A 75 9.01 -12.12 15.23
N ALA A 76 9.27 -11.31 14.21
CA ALA A 76 9.12 -9.85 14.31
C ALA A 76 7.66 -9.45 14.51
N ASP A 77 6.76 -10.07 13.73
CA ASP A 77 5.31 -9.90 13.85
C ASP A 77 4.78 -10.37 15.21
N ALA A 78 5.34 -11.44 15.80
CA ALA A 78 4.89 -11.93 17.11
C ALA A 78 5.14 -10.90 18.24
N GLN A 79 6.21 -10.13 18.13
CA GLN A 79 6.54 -9.07 19.08
C GLN A 79 5.73 -7.80 18.82
N ASN A 80 5.64 -7.34 17.58
CA ASN A 80 5.05 -6.03 17.25
C ASN A 80 3.53 -6.11 17.01
N LEU A 81 3.04 -7.23 16.48
CA LEU A 81 1.67 -7.40 15.97
C LEU A 81 1.11 -8.79 16.32
N PRO A 82 0.87 -9.10 17.60
CA PRO A 82 0.55 -10.47 18.05
C PRO A 82 -0.70 -11.07 17.37
N GLY A 83 -1.74 -10.27 17.11
CA GLY A 83 -2.94 -10.72 16.40
C GLY A 83 -2.70 -11.04 14.92
N ARG A 84 -1.76 -10.32 14.29
CA ARG A 84 -1.28 -10.58 12.93
C ARG A 84 -0.52 -11.90 12.88
N ALA A 85 0.35 -12.12 13.86
CA ALA A 85 1.15 -13.34 13.98
C ALA A 85 0.29 -14.58 14.26
N SER A 86 -0.73 -14.47 15.12
CA SER A 86 -1.66 -15.59 15.37
C SER A 86 -2.42 -15.99 14.11
N PHE A 87 -2.94 -15.01 13.38
CA PHE A 87 -3.63 -15.24 12.12
C PHE A 87 -2.69 -15.89 11.07
N ALA A 88 -1.44 -15.44 10.98
CA ALA A 88 -0.45 -16.00 10.07
C ALA A 88 -0.04 -17.45 10.44
N ARG A 89 -0.06 -17.82 11.73
CA ARG A 89 0.17 -19.22 12.14
C ARG A 89 -0.93 -20.16 11.67
N GLU A 90 -2.19 -19.70 11.74
CA GLU A 90 -3.36 -20.50 11.38
C GLU A 90 -3.58 -20.56 9.86
N HIS A 91 -3.51 -19.42 9.17
CA HIS A 91 -3.91 -19.30 7.76
C HIS A 91 -2.75 -18.98 6.80
N GLY A 92 -1.57 -18.62 7.30
CA GLY A 92 -0.49 -18.07 6.47
C GLY A 92 0.01 -19.01 5.37
N ARG A 93 0.04 -20.33 5.61
CA ARG A 93 0.40 -21.32 4.58
C ARG A 93 -0.62 -21.35 3.43
N ALA A 94 -1.91 -21.39 3.76
CA ALA A 94 -2.98 -21.38 2.76
C ALA A 94 -2.97 -20.09 1.94
N LEU A 95 -2.77 -18.95 2.60
CA LEU A 95 -2.66 -17.64 1.95
C LEU A 95 -1.44 -17.55 1.03
N LEU A 96 -0.29 -18.09 1.45
CA LEU A 96 0.89 -18.14 0.58
C LEU A 96 0.65 -19.03 -0.65
N ILE A 97 0.04 -20.21 -0.48
CA ILE A 97 -0.31 -21.08 -1.60
C ILE A 97 -1.26 -20.37 -2.57
N ALA A 98 -2.28 -19.68 -2.05
CA ALA A 98 -3.19 -18.88 -2.86
C ALA A 98 -2.45 -17.75 -3.60
N GLY A 99 -1.55 -17.03 -2.92
CA GLY A 99 -0.72 -15.99 -3.52
C GLY A 99 0.18 -16.52 -4.64
N VAL A 100 0.82 -17.68 -4.45
CA VAL A 100 1.61 -18.34 -5.49
C VAL A 100 0.72 -18.73 -6.67
N ALA A 101 -0.45 -19.33 -6.43
CA ALA A 101 -1.36 -19.72 -7.50
C ALA A 101 -1.84 -18.50 -8.32
N LEU A 102 -2.25 -17.42 -7.65
CA LEU A 102 -2.65 -16.17 -8.30
C LEU A 102 -1.51 -15.56 -9.11
N TYR A 103 -0.30 -15.56 -8.56
CA TYR A 103 0.88 -15.04 -9.24
C TYR A 103 1.26 -15.87 -10.46
N LEU A 104 1.11 -17.20 -10.41
CA LEU A 104 1.31 -18.07 -11.58
C LEU A 104 0.29 -17.78 -12.70
N VAL A 105 -0.98 -17.51 -12.34
CA VAL A 105 -2.00 -17.07 -13.30
C VAL A 105 -1.63 -15.72 -13.90
N ALA A 106 -1.22 -14.75 -13.07
CA ALA A 106 -0.75 -13.44 -13.54
C ALA A 106 0.46 -13.57 -14.47
N ALA A 107 1.41 -14.44 -14.14
CA ALA A 107 2.56 -14.72 -14.98
C ALA A 107 2.16 -15.36 -16.32
N ARG A 108 1.19 -16.28 -16.32
CA ARG A 108 0.67 -16.90 -17.55
C ARG A 108 0.01 -15.87 -18.47
N ILE A 109 -0.69 -14.90 -17.90
CA ILE A 109 -1.30 -13.78 -18.64
C ILE A 109 -0.19 -12.86 -19.18
N ALA A 110 0.78 -12.50 -18.35
CA ALA A 110 1.89 -11.64 -18.74
C ALA A 110 2.78 -12.26 -19.84
N LEU A 111 2.90 -13.60 -19.91
CA LEU A 111 3.55 -14.29 -21.03
C LEU A 111 2.88 -13.99 -22.37
N ALA A 112 1.56 -13.80 -22.40
CA ALA A 112 0.84 -13.44 -23.61
C ALA A 112 1.12 -12.00 -24.07
N TRP A 113 1.72 -11.16 -23.21
CA TRP A 113 2.11 -9.78 -23.50
C TRP A 113 3.54 -9.65 -24.04
N GLY A 114 4.26 -10.76 -24.17
CA GLY A 114 5.64 -10.77 -24.65
C GLY A 114 6.66 -10.26 -23.62
N PRO A 115 7.85 -9.83 -24.06
CA PRO A 115 8.98 -9.49 -23.18
C PRO A 115 8.70 -8.44 -22.09
N PRO A 116 7.92 -7.36 -22.33
CA PRO A 116 7.58 -6.39 -21.28
C PRO A 116 6.76 -7.01 -20.13
N GLY A 117 5.83 -7.91 -20.45
CA GLY A 117 5.04 -8.63 -19.45
C GLY A 117 5.91 -9.55 -18.59
N LEU A 118 6.84 -10.27 -19.20
CA LEU A 118 7.84 -11.08 -18.49
C LEU A 118 8.70 -10.22 -17.54
N ALA A 119 9.21 -9.09 -18.00
CA ALA A 119 10.01 -8.18 -17.18
C ALA A 119 9.21 -7.68 -15.96
N ALA A 120 7.96 -7.25 -16.18
CA ALA A 120 7.06 -6.83 -15.10
C ALA A 120 6.84 -7.95 -14.06
N MET A 121 6.78 -9.21 -14.48
CA MET A 121 6.60 -10.33 -13.56
C MET A 121 7.85 -10.66 -12.77
N THR A 122 9.05 -10.50 -13.32
CA THR A 122 10.29 -10.78 -12.57
C THR A 122 10.58 -9.77 -11.45
N LEU A 123 10.00 -8.57 -11.52
CA LEU A 123 10.29 -7.49 -10.57
C LEU A 123 9.81 -7.79 -9.13
N PRO A 124 8.55 -8.19 -8.84
CA PRO A 124 8.11 -8.49 -7.48
C PRO A 124 8.98 -9.51 -6.70
N PRO A 125 9.31 -10.71 -7.23
CA PRO A 125 10.18 -11.64 -6.51
C PRO A 125 11.62 -11.12 -6.40
N ALA A 126 12.12 -10.36 -7.37
CA ALA A 126 13.43 -9.72 -7.27
C ALA A 126 13.47 -8.64 -6.16
N VAL A 127 12.41 -7.85 -6.01
CA VAL A 127 12.26 -6.91 -4.89
C VAL A 127 12.24 -7.64 -3.55
N VAL A 128 11.50 -8.75 -3.44
CA VAL A 128 11.49 -9.57 -2.21
C VAL A 128 12.86 -10.14 -1.89
N ALA A 129 13.56 -10.66 -2.91
CA ALA A 129 14.91 -11.19 -2.76
C ALA A 129 15.90 -10.12 -2.32
N LEU A 130 15.83 -8.91 -2.89
CA LEU A 130 16.65 -7.77 -2.49
C LEU A 130 16.33 -7.32 -1.06
N TYR A 131 15.04 -7.23 -0.73
CA TYR A 131 14.54 -6.79 0.58
C TYR A 131 14.91 -7.78 1.69
N SER A 132 14.91 -9.09 1.40
CA SER A 132 15.16 -10.15 2.37
C SER A 132 16.64 -10.59 2.44
N GLY A 133 17.37 -10.53 1.33
CA GLY A 133 18.71 -11.11 1.20
C GLY A 133 19.87 -10.19 1.53
N VAL A 134 19.70 -8.86 1.50
CA VAL A 134 20.82 -7.89 1.56
C VAL A 134 20.87 -7.10 2.88
N GLY A 135 20.07 -7.49 3.89
CA GLY A 135 20.06 -6.80 5.19
C GLY A 135 19.59 -5.34 5.13
N VAL A 136 19.01 -4.91 4.01
CA VAL A 136 18.60 -3.52 3.75
C VAL A 136 17.53 -3.04 4.74
N LYS A 137 16.77 -3.98 5.33
CA LYS A 137 15.82 -3.72 6.43
C LYS A 137 16.45 -2.95 7.61
N ARG A 138 17.79 -2.98 7.77
CA ARG A 138 18.52 -2.35 8.88
C ARG A 138 19.05 -0.94 8.58
N LEU A 139 19.01 -0.51 7.32
CA LEU A 139 19.54 0.79 6.91
C LEU A 139 18.47 1.88 7.05
N PHE A 140 18.85 2.97 7.72
CA PHE A 140 17.99 4.12 7.96
C PHE A 140 17.46 4.69 6.64
N LEU A 141 16.13 4.86 6.54
CA LEU A 141 15.36 5.30 5.36
C LEU A 141 15.42 4.42 4.11
N VAL A 142 16.45 3.59 3.92
CA VAL A 142 16.58 2.76 2.72
C VAL A 142 15.42 1.78 2.61
N LYS A 143 14.97 1.19 3.73
CA LYS A 143 13.81 0.30 3.73
C LYS A 143 12.54 1.02 3.23
N ASN A 144 12.32 2.27 3.65
CA ASN A 144 11.14 3.06 3.28
C ASN A 144 11.21 3.47 1.81
N LEU A 145 12.38 3.87 1.33
CA LEU A 145 12.62 4.19 -0.08
C LEU A 145 12.45 2.97 -1.00
N LEU A 146 12.87 1.79 -0.57
CA LEU A 146 12.65 0.55 -1.31
C LEU A 146 11.16 0.20 -1.40
N VAL A 147 10.40 0.36 -0.30
CA VAL A 147 8.94 0.19 -0.32
C VAL A 147 8.31 1.18 -1.29
N GLY A 148 8.68 2.47 -1.20
CA GLY A 148 8.23 3.49 -2.15
C GLY A 148 8.53 3.11 -3.60
N ALA A 149 9.79 2.80 -3.91
CA ALA A 149 10.21 2.42 -5.24
C ALA A 149 9.43 1.21 -5.78
N ALA A 150 9.22 0.17 -4.95
CA ALA A 150 8.46 -1.01 -5.33
C ALA A 150 7.01 -0.67 -5.73
N TRP A 151 6.37 0.24 -5.00
CA TRP A 151 5.01 0.70 -5.32
C TRP A 151 4.98 1.67 -6.51
N GLY A 152 6.03 2.47 -6.71
CA GLY A 152 6.23 3.27 -7.92
C GLY A 152 6.37 2.45 -9.20
N LEU A 153 6.72 1.16 -9.11
CA LEU A 153 6.72 0.24 -10.25
C LEU A 153 5.31 -0.11 -10.71
N LEU A 154 4.27 0.04 -9.88
CA LEU A 154 2.89 -0.32 -10.26
C LEU A 154 2.37 0.55 -11.42
N PRO A 155 2.43 1.90 -11.37
CA PRO A 155 2.09 2.73 -12.53
C PRO A 155 2.95 2.44 -13.76
N LEU A 156 4.25 2.17 -13.59
CA LEU A 156 5.13 1.80 -14.70
C LEU A 156 4.72 0.48 -15.35
N GLY A 157 4.26 -0.49 -14.56
CA GLY A 157 3.71 -1.75 -15.06
C GLY A 157 2.44 -1.55 -15.87
N VAL A 158 1.53 -0.68 -15.41
CA VAL A 158 0.34 -0.26 -16.19
C VAL A 158 0.76 0.44 -17.48
N GLY A 159 1.71 1.36 -17.42
CA GLY A 159 2.23 2.04 -18.60
C GLY A 159 2.89 1.08 -19.58
N ALA A 160 3.64 0.08 -19.10
CA ALA A 160 4.23 -0.96 -19.95
C ALA A 160 3.16 -1.79 -20.66
N TYR A 161 2.08 -2.14 -19.96
CA TYR A 161 0.95 -2.87 -20.53
C TYR A 161 0.30 -2.11 -21.70
N PHE A 162 0.09 -0.81 -21.55
CA PHE A 162 -0.48 0.04 -22.60
C PHE A 162 0.57 0.60 -23.60
N GLY A 163 1.83 0.16 -23.55
CA GLY A 163 2.89 0.66 -24.44
C GLY A 163 3.29 2.13 -24.22
N ALA A 164 2.97 2.68 -23.05
CA ALA A 164 3.08 4.10 -22.70
C ALA A 164 3.93 4.35 -21.44
N ILE A 165 4.92 3.48 -21.15
CA ILE A 165 5.76 3.56 -19.94
C ILE A 165 6.48 4.92 -19.77
N ARG A 166 6.75 5.62 -20.87
CA ARG A 166 7.42 6.94 -20.89
C ARG A 166 6.45 8.13 -20.91
N SER A 167 5.13 7.89 -20.88
CA SER A 167 4.18 9.00 -20.88
C SER A 167 4.34 9.84 -19.61
N THR A 168 4.18 11.15 -19.74
CA THR A 168 4.35 12.08 -18.62
C THR A 168 3.44 11.73 -17.45
N GLY A 169 2.18 11.33 -17.72
CA GLY A 169 1.23 10.92 -16.70
C GLY A 169 1.68 9.67 -15.94
N VAL A 170 2.15 8.64 -16.65
CA VAL A 170 2.66 7.39 -16.02
C VAL A 170 3.88 7.66 -15.16
N VAL A 171 4.85 8.44 -15.67
CA VAL A 171 6.08 8.78 -14.92
C VAL A 171 5.76 9.63 -13.70
N ALA A 172 4.85 10.61 -13.83
CA ALA A 172 4.40 11.42 -12.72
C ALA A 172 3.71 10.59 -11.63
N LEU A 173 2.84 9.64 -12.02
CA LEU A 173 2.19 8.74 -11.07
C LEU A 173 3.17 7.78 -10.41
N ALA A 174 4.15 7.25 -11.15
CA ALA A 174 5.22 6.42 -10.59
C ALA A 174 5.99 7.18 -9.51
N GLY A 175 6.39 8.44 -9.79
CA GLY A 175 7.04 9.31 -8.81
C GLY A 175 6.14 9.66 -7.61
N PHE A 176 4.87 9.93 -7.88
CA PHE A 176 3.87 10.23 -6.85
C PHE A 176 3.69 9.07 -5.87
N PHE A 177 3.35 7.87 -6.36
CA PHE A 177 3.16 6.70 -5.49
C PHE A 177 4.48 6.30 -4.83
N ALA A 178 5.63 6.44 -5.50
CA ALA A 178 6.92 6.18 -4.83
C ALA A 178 7.16 7.10 -3.63
N ALA A 179 6.88 8.40 -3.77
CA ALA A 179 7.01 9.35 -2.68
C ALA A 179 6.00 9.07 -1.56
N MET A 180 4.74 8.85 -1.91
CA MET A 180 3.66 8.66 -0.94
C MET A 180 3.84 7.37 -0.13
N LEU A 181 4.23 6.26 -0.76
CA LEU A 181 4.49 5.02 -0.03
C LEU A 181 5.78 5.05 0.80
N THR A 182 6.77 5.85 0.39
CA THR A 182 7.93 6.14 1.26
C THR A 182 7.47 6.83 2.55
N ILE A 183 6.57 7.81 2.44
CA ILE A 183 6.00 8.52 3.58
C ILE A 183 5.14 7.58 4.43
N ALA A 184 4.25 6.81 3.82
CA ALA A 184 3.41 5.85 4.51
C ALA A 184 4.25 4.81 5.27
N ALA A 185 5.31 4.28 4.65
CA ALA A 185 6.24 3.36 5.31
C ALA A 185 6.89 3.98 6.55
N ALA A 186 7.28 5.26 6.51
CA ALA A 186 7.84 5.95 7.68
C ALA A 186 6.79 6.15 8.80
N ILE A 187 5.52 6.35 8.46
CA ILE A 187 4.41 6.36 9.43
C ILE A 187 4.18 4.96 10.01
N PHE A 188 4.29 3.91 9.21
CA PHE A 188 4.16 2.53 9.68
C PHE A 188 5.19 2.18 10.77
N ASP A 189 6.40 2.71 10.67
CA ASP A 189 7.45 2.50 11.68
C ASP A 189 7.08 3.10 13.06
N VAL A 190 6.06 3.97 13.17
CA VAL A 190 5.66 4.61 14.44
C VAL A 190 5.14 3.61 15.46
N LYS A 191 4.45 2.54 15.03
CA LYS A 191 4.03 1.46 15.93
C LYS A 191 5.16 0.50 16.30
N ASP A 192 6.25 0.51 15.56
CA ASP A 192 7.31 -0.49 15.65
C ASP A 192 8.52 0.01 16.48
N ILE A 193 8.45 1.22 17.06
CA ILE A 193 9.55 1.88 17.79
C ILE A 193 10.23 0.97 18.82
N GLU A 194 9.47 0.31 19.69
CA GLU A 194 10.01 -0.54 20.76
C GLU A 194 10.75 -1.76 20.16
N GLY A 195 10.12 -2.43 19.19
CA GLY A 195 10.68 -3.60 18.51
C GLY A 195 11.90 -3.26 17.64
N ASP A 196 11.89 -2.10 16.99
CA ASP A 196 13.02 -1.60 16.20
C ASP A 196 14.23 -1.33 17.08
N ARG A 197 14.04 -0.68 18.23
CA ARG A 197 15.10 -0.43 19.22
C ARG A 197 15.69 -1.73 19.76
N ALA A 198 14.84 -2.70 20.12
CA ALA A 198 15.29 -4.00 20.62
C ALA A 198 16.15 -4.78 19.60
N ARG A 199 15.94 -4.55 18.29
CA ARG A 199 16.67 -5.22 17.19
C ARG A 199 17.82 -4.40 16.60
N GLY A 200 18.07 -3.20 17.15
CA GLY A 200 19.07 -2.27 16.63
C GLY A 200 18.76 -1.73 15.23
N VAL A 201 17.47 -1.65 14.87
CA VAL A 201 17.02 -1.11 13.58
C VAL A 201 16.80 0.39 13.73
N ARG A 202 17.48 1.17 12.88
CA ARG A 202 17.37 2.63 12.91
C ARG A 202 16.24 3.08 11.98
N THR A 203 15.17 3.63 12.56
CA THR A 203 14.04 4.22 11.83
C THR A 203 13.80 5.67 12.26
N LEU A 204 13.14 6.45 11.40
CA LEU A 204 12.77 7.84 11.71
C LEU A 204 12.10 7.98 13.10
N PRO A 205 11.06 7.19 13.43
CA PRO A 205 10.41 7.30 14.72
C PRO A 205 11.23 6.72 15.88
N ALA A 206 12.11 5.75 15.66
CA ALA A 206 13.00 5.25 16.71
C ALA A 206 14.06 6.30 17.13
N GLU A 207 14.60 7.04 16.15
CA GLU A 207 15.67 8.04 16.32
C GLU A 207 15.14 9.41 16.78
N TYR A 208 14.10 9.91 16.11
CA TYR A 208 13.61 11.29 16.30
C TYR A 208 12.24 11.37 17.00
N GLY A 209 11.68 10.21 17.34
CA GLY A 209 10.39 10.08 18.00
C GLY A 209 9.18 10.21 17.07
N PRO A 210 7.99 9.82 17.56
CA PRO A 210 6.77 9.81 16.77
C PRO A 210 6.33 11.21 16.36
N ARG A 211 6.48 12.22 17.23
CA ARG A 211 6.05 13.60 16.94
C ARG A 211 6.79 14.21 15.74
N THR A 212 8.10 14.02 15.69
CA THR A 212 8.94 14.52 14.58
C THR A 212 8.59 13.81 13.29
N THR A 213 8.50 12.47 13.34
CA THR A 213 8.14 11.65 12.17
C THR A 213 6.82 12.07 11.54
N ARG A 214 5.78 12.29 12.36
CA ARG A 214 4.46 12.73 11.87
C ARG A 214 4.50 14.09 11.20
N ARG A 215 5.28 15.04 11.75
CA ARG A 215 5.44 16.38 11.17
C ARG A 215 6.19 16.31 9.85
N LEU A 216 7.29 15.55 9.80
CA LEU A 216 8.06 15.35 8.57
C LEU A 216 7.20 14.70 7.48
N ALA A 217 6.44 13.65 7.84
CA ALA A 217 5.51 12.99 6.91
C ALA A 217 4.44 13.96 6.38
N ALA A 218 3.82 14.76 7.25
CA ALA A 218 2.85 15.76 6.84
C ALA A 218 3.47 16.84 5.93
N CYS A 219 4.63 17.39 6.29
CA CYS A 219 5.34 18.38 5.49
C CYS A 219 5.76 17.82 4.11
N ALA A 220 6.29 16.59 4.08
CA ALA A 220 6.66 15.91 2.83
C ALA A 220 5.43 15.70 1.94
N THR A 221 4.31 15.28 2.53
CA THR A 221 3.04 15.10 1.80
C THR A 221 2.52 16.42 1.23
N VAL A 222 2.60 17.52 1.99
CA VAL A 222 2.26 18.86 1.49
C VAL A 222 3.18 19.26 0.33
N GLY A 223 4.48 18.93 0.41
CA GLY A 223 5.43 19.15 -0.69
C GLY A 223 5.05 18.38 -1.96
N VAL A 224 4.64 17.11 -1.83
CA VAL A 224 4.15 16.29 -2.96
C VAL A 224 2.83 16.85 -3.51
N ALA A 225 1.91 17.29 -2.65
CA ALA A 225 0.67 17.93 -3.10
C ALA A 225 0.94 19.23 -3.87
N ALA A 226 1.87 20.05 -3.37
CA ALA A 226 2.28 21.29 -4.02
C ALA A 226 2.95 21.04 -5.38
N SER A 227 3.78 19.99 -5.51
CA SER A 227 4.41 19.66 -6.79
C SER A 227 3.38 19.19 -7.83
N VAL A 228 2.36 18.42 -7.42
CA VAL A 228 1.24 18.05 -8.29
C VAL A 228 0.46 19.29 -8.74
N ALA A 229 0.08 20.16 -7.80
CA ALA A 229 -0.66 21.39 -8.11
C ALA A 229 0.14 22.31 -9.05
N ALA A 230 1.45 22.45 -8.82
CA ALA A 230 2.34 23.24 -9.67
C ALA A 230 2.47 22.64 -11.08
N ALA A 231 2.58 21.31 -11.21
CA ALA A 231 2.65 20.64 -12.50
C ALA A 231 1.35 20.82 -13.31
N VAL A 232 0.19 20.78 -12.66
CA VAL A 232 -1.11 21.08 -13.30
C VAL A 232 -1.18 22.55 -13.69
N ALA A 233 -0.81 23.47 -12.79
CA ALA A 233 -0.82 24.92 -13.08
C ALA A 233 0.11 25.29 -14.25
N ALA A 234 1.25 24.60 -14.37
CA ALA A 234 2.19 24.74 -15.48
C ALA A 234 1.75 23.98 -16.76
N SER A 235 0.57 23.36 -16.77
CA SER A 235 0.05 22.54 -17.87
C SER A 235 0.93 21.34 -18.26
N ALA A 236 1.81 20.90 -17.35
CA ALA A 236 2.61 19.68 -17.52
C ALA A 236 1.79 18.40 -17.23
N LEU A 237 0.71 18.52 -16.46
CA LEU A 237 -0.24 17.44 -16.18
C LEU A 237 -1.69 17.89 -16.44
N PRO A 238 -2.58 16.99 -16.87
CA PRO A 238 -4.01 17.28 -17.00
C PRO A 238 -4.66 17.72 -15.69
N PRO A 239 -5.71 18.56 -15.72
CA PRO A 239 -6.43 18.99 -14.52
C PRO A 239 -6.96 17.85 -13.63
N GLY A 240 -7.27 16.69 -14.22
CA GLY A 240 -7.71 15.50 -13.48
C GLY A 240 -6.73 15.05 -12.38
N PHE A 241 -5.44 15.35 -12.50
CA PHE A 241 -4.44 15.04 -11.47
C PHE A 241 -4.66 15.79 -10.14
N LEU A 242 -5.48 16.86 -10.13
CA LEU A 242 -5.88 17.52 -8.88
C LEU A 242 -6.72 16.59 -7.98
N ALA A 243 -7.27 15.49 -8.50
CA ALA A 243 -7.91 14.44 -7.71
C ALA A 243 -6.94 13.72 -6.75
N LEU A 244 -5.62 13.90 -6.91
CA LEU A 244 -4.62 13.41 -5.94
C LEU A 244 -4.54 14.29 -4.68
N LEU A 245 -5.04 15.53 -4.69
CA LEU A 245 -4.97 16.43 -3.53
C LEU A 245 -5.82 15.95 -2.34
N PRO A 246 -7.07 15.45 -2.52
CA PRO A 246 -7.81 14.81 -1.44
C PRO A 246 -7.10 13.58 -0.84
N TYR A 247 -6.39 12.79 -1.66
CA TYR A 247 -5.55 11.69 -1.16
C TYR A 247 -4.40 12.22 -0.30
N CYS A 248 -3.70 13.28 -0.73
CA CYS A 248 -2.67 13.92 0.10
C CYS A 248 -3.24 14.47 1.41
N ALA A 249 -4.44 15.07 1.38
CA ALA A 249 -5.13 15.53 2.58
C ALA A 249 -5.46 14.38 3.53
N TYR A 250 -5.94 13.25 3.00
CA TYR A 250 -6.15 12.02 3.77
C TYR A 250 -4.86 11.55 4.46
N VAL A 251 -3.74 11.56 3.72
CA VAL A 251 -2.43 11.17 4.25
C VAL A 251 -1.93 12.11 5.35
N VAL A 252 -2.06 13.42 5.16
CA VAL A 252 -1.73 14.41 6.20
C VAL A 252 -2.57 14.15 7.45
N CYS A 253 -3.88 13.95 7.29
CA CYS A 253 -4.80 13.72 8.40
C CYS A 253 -4.41 12.49 9.24
N TYR A 254 -4.20 11.32 8.63
CA TYR A 254 -3.82 10.15 9.41
C TYR A 254 -2.40 10.29 9.97
N SER A 255 -1.46 10.88 9.22
CA SER A 255 -0.08 11.08 9.67
C SER A 255 -0.05 11.93 10.94
N LEU A 256 -0.87 12.98 11.00
CA LEU A 256 -0.96 13.84 12.17
C LEU A 256 -1.64 13.19 13.37
N VAL A 257 -2.16 11.96 13.31
CA VAL A 257 -2.75 11.26 14.46
C VAL A 257 -2.16 9.87 14.70
N ALA A 258 -1.12 9.49 13.95
CA ALA A 258 -0.39 8.25 14.15
C ALA A 258 0.33 8.27 15.50
N THR A 259 0.10 7.24 16.32
CA THR A 259 0.80 7.06 17.61
C THR A 259 1.13 5.58 17.80
N PRO A 260 2.11 5.23 18.65
CA PRO A 260 2.47 3.85 18.90
C PRO A 260 1.30 3.00 19.43
N GLU A 261 0.36 3.62 20.14
CA GLU A 261 -0.77 2.94 20.79
C GLU A 261 -1.93 2.65 19.82
N ARG A 262 -1.88 3.18 18.59
CA ARG A 262 -2.91 2.92 17.58
C ARG A 262 -2.88 1.45 17.17
N GLY A 263 -4.05 0.82 17.21
CA GLY A 263 -4.18 -0.61 16.93
C GLY A 263 -4.08 -0.99 15.44
N PRO A 264 -4.19 -2.30 15.14
CA PRO A 264 -4.02 -2.85 13.79
C PRO A 264 -4.98 -2.29 12.73
N LEU A 265 -6.16 -1.80 13.12
CA LEU A 265 -7.10 -1.19 12.16
C LEU A 265 -6.65 0.21 11.73
N PHE A 266 -5.95 0.96 12.58
CA PHE A 266 -5.42 2.25 12.15
C PHE A 266 -4.35 2.04 11.08
N TYR A 267 -3.31 1.27 11.39
CA TYR A 267 -2.23 1.03 10.43
C TYR A 267 -2.70 0.17 9.25
N GLY A 268 -3.34 -0.96 9.52
CA GLY A 268 -3.66 -1.93 8.48
C GLY A 268 -4.97 -1.70 7.73
N PHE A 269 -5.85 -0.78 8.16
CA PHE A 269 -7.05 -0.43 7.39
C PHE A 269 -7.03 1.03 6.94
N VAL A 270 -6.77 1.98 7.85
CA VAL A 270 -6.75 3.42 7.51
C VAL A 270 -5.52 3.75 6.66
N VAL A 271 -4.30 3.45 7.14
CA VAL A 271 -3.08 3.79 6.39
C VAL A 271 -3.00 2.96 5.10
N ASP A 272 -3.14 1.63 5.16
CA ASP A 272 -3.13 0.78 3.96
C ASP A 272 -4.29 1.08 2.97
N GLY A 273 -5.39 1.68 3.46
CA GLY A 273 -6.60 1.94 2.68
C GLY A 273 -6.58 3.21 1.83
N GLU A 274 -5.51 4.00 1.89
CA GLU A 274 -5.38 5.27 1.18
C GLU A 274 -5.59 5.14 -0.34
N HIS A 275 -5.09 4.05 -0.94
CA HIS A 275 -5.20 3.77 -2.38
C HIS A 275 -6.62 3.43 -2.78
N THR A 276 -7.30 2.62 -1.96
CA THR A 276 -8.70 2.27 -2.19
C THR A 276 -9.57 3.51 -2.08
N ALA A 277 -9.29 4.41 -1.13
CA ALA A 277 -9.99 5.68 -1.02
C ALA A 277 -9.80 6.56 -2.28
N LEU A 278 -8.59 6.61 -2.84
CA LEU A 278 -8.32 7.31 -4.10
C LEU A 278 -9.10 6.70 -5.27
N ALA A 279 -9.06 5.38 -5.45
CA ALA A 279 -9.78 4.74 -6.55
C ALA A 279 -11.31 4.98 -6.46
N LEU A 280 -11.88 4.89 -5.25
CA LEU A 280 -13.29 5.19 -5.02
C LEU A 280 -13.64 6.65 -5.34
N LEU A 281 -12.77 7.59 -4.96
CA LEU A 281 -12.94 9.00 -5.32
C LEU A 281 -12.93 9.17 -6.85
N LEU A 282 -11.96 8.58 -7.55
CA LEU A 282 -11.86 8.71 -9.01
C LEU A 282 -13.08 8.10 -9.72
N PHE A 283 -13.58 6.95 -9.27
CA PHE A 283 -14.84 6.41 -9.78
C PHE A 283 -16.02 7.34 -9.52
N ALA A 284 -16.10 7.95 -8.33
CA ALA A 284 -17.16 8.90 -8.04
C ALA A 284 -17.08 10.15 -8.94
N LEU A 285 -15.88 10.64 -9.25
CA LEU A 285 -15.70 11.75 -10.18
C LEU A 285 -16.11 11.39 -11.61
N GLU A 286 -15.71 10.22 -12.11
CA GLU A 286 -16.14 9.72 -13.44
C GLU A 286 -17.66 9.59 -13.57
N LEU A 287 -18.35 9.21 -12.49
CA LEU A 287 -19.82 9.15 -12.48
C LEU A 287 -20.49 10.53 -12.50
N LEU A 288 -19.76 11.60 -12.17
CA LEU A 288 -20.27 12.97 -12.10
C LEU A 288 -20.01 13.78 -13.38
N GLY A 289 -19.09 13.34 -14.25
CA GLY A 289 -18.71 14.02 -15.51
C GLY A 289 -17.68 15.11 -15.31
#